data_AF-A0A3L8C6L6-F1
#
_entry.id   AF-A0A3L8C6L6-F1
#
_cell.length_a   1.000
_cell.length_b   1.000
_cell.length_c   1.000
_cell.angle_alpha   90.00
_cell.angle_beta   90.00
_cell.angle_gamma   90.00
#
_symmetry.space_group_name_H-M   'P 1'
#
loop_
_entity.id
_entity.type
_entity.pdbx_description
1 polymer ?
#
loop_
_entity_poly.entity_id
_entity_poly.type
_entity_poly.pdbx_seq_one_letter_code
_entity_poly.pdbx_strand_id
1 'polypeptide(L)'
;MPPDEAFIREMLERYFQGLHQGDAGLLKPLFHSDCVLKAPGLRRSRDTWLADVLTRPVPAAQGHPWRYQVIWLEVLGEQAMAKVNCPLPHGHFMDYLGFLKEAGEWRIVNKMYAERV
;
A
#
# COMPACT_ATOMS: atom_id res chain seq x y z
N MET A 1 5.85 -21.53 3.20
CA MET A 1 6.31 -20.14 2.96
C MET A 1 7.20 -19.73 4.11
N PRO A 2 8.32 -19.02 3.88
CA PRO A 2 9.13 -18.50 4.98
C PRO A 2 8.27 -17.53 5.85
N PRO A 3 8.52 -17.44 7.16
CA PRO A 3 7.70 -16.63 8.09
C PRO A 3 7.50 -15.17 7.64
N ASP A 4 8.52 -14.55 7.03
CA ASP A 4 8.47 -13.16 6.60
C ASP A 4 7.53 -12.93 5.40
N GLU A 5 7.46 -13.87 4.45
CA GLU A 5 6.55 -13.73 3.31
C GLU A 5 5.08 -13.72 3.76
N ALA A 6 4.72 -14.60 4.70
CA ALA A 6 3.39 -14.63 5.28
C ALA A 6 3.07 -13.31 6.01
N PHE A 7 4.02 -12.78 6.79
CA PHE A 7 3.87 -11.50 7.48
C PHE A 7 3.62 -10.34 6.51
N ILE A 8 4.40 -10.26 5.43
CA ILE A 8 4.24 -9.21 4.42
C ILE A 8 2.89 -9.36 3.69
N ARG A 9 2.43 -10.58 3.42
CA ARG A 9 1.09 -10.80 2.84
C ARG A 9 -0.02 -10.29 3.74
N GLU A 10 0.09 -10.48 5.06
CA GLU A 10 -0.87 -9.90 6.00
C GLU A 10 -0.77 -8.37 6.06
N MET A 11 0.43 -7.79 5.96
CA MET A 11 0.58 -6.34 5.84
C MET A 11 -0.11 -5.80 4.58
N LEU A 12 0.02 -6.50 3.45
CA LEU A 12 -0.64 -6.16 2.19
C LEU A 12 -2.17 -6.26 2.31
N GLU A 13 -2.68 -7.27 3.02
CA GLU A 13 -4.11 -7.39 3.31
C GLU A 13 -4.62 -6.21 4.15
N ARG A 14 -3.90 -5.85 5.23
CA ARG A 14 -4.20 -4.65 6.03
C ARG A 14 -4.12 -3.35 5.19
N TYR A 15 -3.16 -3.29 4.27
CA TYR A 15 -3.04 -2.18 3.32
C TYR A 15 -4.28 -2.07 2.42
N PHE A 16 -4.76 -3.18 1.87
CA PHE A 16 -6.00 -3.20 1.07
C PHE A 16 -7.22 -2.79 1.88
N GLN A 17 -7.34 -3.28 3.11
CA GLN A 17 -8.43 -2.91 4.02
C GLN A 17 -8.44 -1.41 4.31
N GLY A 18 -7.27 -0.84 4.64
CA GLY A 18 -7.13 0.59 4.88
C GLY A 18 -7.48 1.43 3.64
N LEU A 19 -7.09 0.99 2.43
CA LEU A 19 -7.50 1.65 1.19
C LEU A 19 -9.01 1.58 0.96
N HIS A 20 -9.61 0.40 1.18
CA HIS A 20 -11.01 0.11 0.91
C HIS A 20 -11.95 0.85 1.86
N GLN A 21 -11.56 0.95 3.13
CA GLN A 21 -12.31 1.62 4.18
C GLN A 21 -12.00 3.12 4.27
N GLY A 22 -10.96 3.60 3.56
CA GLY A 22 -10.50 4.98 3.70
C GLY A 22 -9.88 5.28 5.07
N ASP A 23 -9.32 4.26 5.72
CA ASP A 23 -8.86 4.34 7.10
C ASP A 23 -7.35 4.63 7.17
N ALA A 24 -7.01 5.88 7.48
CA ALA A 24 -5.62 6.28 7.67
C ALA A 24 -4.97 5.69 8.94
N GLY A 25 -5.76 5.31 9.95
CA GLY A 25 -5.30 4.66 11.18
C GLY A 25 -4.83 3.22 10.92
N LEU A 26 -5.48 2.50 10.00
CA LEU A 26 -5.02 1.19 9.53
C LEU A 26 -3.77 1.31 8.65
N LEU A 27 -3.68 2.37 7.83
CA LEU A 27 -2.58 2.54 6.89
C LEU A 27 -1.30 3.06 7.55
N LYS A 28 -1.39 4.09 8.40
CA LYS A 28 -0.23 4.80 8.96
C LYS A 28 0.83 3.89 9.59
N PRO A 29 0.47 2.86 10.40
CA PRO A 29 1.46 1.97 11.00
C PRO A 29 2.19 1.12 9.95
N LEU A 30 1.60 0.83 8.79
CA LEU A 30 2.26 -0.01 7.78
C LEU A 30 3.45 0.69 7.12
N PHE A 31 3.54 2.02 7.21
CA PHE A 31 4.53 2.83 6.51
C PHE A 31 5.58 3.38 7.47
N HIS A 32 6.84 3.35 7.03
CA HIS A 32 7.89 4.12 7.68
C HIS A 32 7.61 5.63 7.55
N SER A 33 8.08 6.43 8.50
CA SER A 33 7.77 7.86 8.58
C SER A 33 8.36 8.68 7.43
N ASP A 34 9.47 8.22 6.84
CA ASP A 34 10.12 8.85 5.71
C ASP A 34 9.56 8.43 4.34
N CYS A 35 8.57 7.53 4.31
CA CYS A 35 8.11 6.94 3.06
C CYS A 35 7.59 8.03 2.11
N VAL A 36 8.12 8.00 0.88
CA VAL A 36 7.72 8.93 -0.18
C VAL A 36 6.95 8.17 -1.26
N LEU A 37 5.73 8.64 -1.51
CA LEU A 37 4.87 8.20 -2.59
C LEU A 37 5.22 8.92 -3.89
N LYS A 38 5.33 8.18 -5.00
CA LYS A 38 5.86 8.70 -6.26
C LYS A 38 4.99 8.30 -7.46
N ALA A 39 4.81 9.25 -8.35
CA ALA A 39 4.32 9.07 -9.72
C ALA A 39 5.09 10.06 -10.63
N PRO A 40 5.01 9.96 -11.97
CA PRO A 40 5.66 10.93 -12.85
C PRO A 40 5.29 12.38 -12.49
N GLY A 41 6.29 13.21 -12.21
CA GLY A 41 6.10 14.61 -11.81
C GLY A 41 5.55 14.84 -10.40
N LEU A 42 5.33 13.80 -9.60
CA LEU A 42 4.69 13.91 -8.28
C LEU A 42 5.45 13.15 -7.20
N ARG A 43 5.70 13.83 -6.08
CA ARG A 43 6.24 13.26 -4.85
C ARG A 43 5.42 13.75 -3.66
N ARG A 44 4.95 12.82 -2.83
CA ARG A 44 4.17 13.11 -1.61
C ARG A 44 4.78 12.39 -0.41
N SER A 45 4.78 13.03 0.75
CA SER A 45 5.07 12.33 2.00
C SER A 45 3.96 11.33 2.34
N ARG A 46 4.26 10.37 3.20
CA ARG A 46 3.25 9.48 3.80
C ARG A 46 2.06 10.27 4.35
N ASP A 47 2.32 11.32 5.13
CA ASP A 47 1.26 12.04 5.85
C ASP A 47 0.38 12.86 4.91
N THR A 48 0.95 13.47 3.86
CA THR A 48 0.16 14.11 2.80
C THR A 48 -0.76 13.11 2.12
N TRP A 49 -0.24 11.94 1.75
CA TRP A 49 -1.06 10.90 1.13
C TRP A 49 -2.14 10.35 2.06
N LEU A 50 -1.85 10.17 3.36
CA LEU A 50 -2.84 9.74 4.34
C LEU A 50 -3.97 10.77 4.48
N ALA A 51 -3.67 12.07 4.42
CA ALA A 51 -4.68 13.11 4.39
C ALA A 51 -5.59 12.97 3.14
N ASP A 52 -5.00 12.69 1.97
CA ASP A 52 -5.77 12.44 0.74
C ASP A 52 -6.67 11.19 0.86
N VAL A 53 -6.24 10.16 1.60
CA VAL A 53 -7.06 8.96 1.86
C VAL A 53 -8.31 9.29 2.69
N LEU A 54 -8.22 10.24 3.61
CA LEU A 54 -9.34 10.66 4.46
C LEU A 54 -10.35 11.54 3.72
N THR A 55 -9.94 12.26 2.68
CA THR A 55 -10.81 13.20 1.96
C THR A 55 -11.41 12.62 0.69
N ARG A 56 -10.80 11.58 0.11
CA ARG A 56 -11.31 10.95 -1.11
C ARG A 56 -12.60 10.15 -0.84
N PRO A 57 -13.39 9.89 -1.89
CA PRO A 57 -14.54 8.99 -1.78
C PRO A 57 -14.14 7.59 -1.28
N VAL A 58 -14.76 7.12 -0.19
CA VAL A 58 -14.47 5.82 0.43
C VAL A 58 -15.02 4.67 -0.43
N PRO A 59 -14.19 3.70 -0.88
CA PRO A 59 -14.65 2.61 -1.73
C PRO A 59 -15.78 1.78 -1.12
N ALA A 60 -15.65 1.37 0.15
CA ALA A 60 -16.66 0.56 0.85
C ALA A 60 -18.01 1.29 0.96
N ALA A 61 -18.00 2.59 1.25
CA ALA A 61 -19.22 3.40 1.35
C ALA A 61 -19.96 3.59 0.02
N GLN A 62 -19.27 3.37 -1.11
CA GLN A 62 -19.83 3.44 -2.46
C GLN A 62 -20.22 2.07 -3.02
N GLY A 63 -20.09 0.99 -2.23
CA GLY A 63 -20.34 -0.37 -2.71
C GLY A 63 -19.34 -0.82 -3.79
N HIS A 64 -18.15 -0.20 -3.85
CA HIS A 64 -17.12 -0.61 -4.80
C HIS A 64 -16.67 -2.05 -4.48
N PRO A 65 -16.52 -2.96 -5.47
CA PRO A 65 -16.21 -4.35 -5.19
C PRO A 65 -14.80 -4.54 -4.62
N TRP A 66 -14.65 -5.54 -3.75
CA TRP A 66 -13.35 -6.00 -3.28
C TRP A 66 -12.62 -6.77 -4.38
N ARG A 67 -11.65 -6.12 -5.04
CA ARG A 67 -10.85 -6.70 -6.13
C ARG A 67 -9.34 -6.41 -5.97
N TYR A 68 -8.91 -6.18 -4.74
CA TYR A 68 -7.50 -6.02 -4.42
C TYR A 68 -6.77 -7.34 -4.58
N GLN A 69 -5.51 -7.29 -5.03
CA GLN A 69 -4.76 -8.51 -5.30
C GLN A 69 -3.26 -8.27 -5.18
N VAL A 70 -2.53 -9.22 -4.58
CA VAL A 70 -1.08 -9.31 -4.71
C VAL A 70 -0.77 -9.95 -6.07
N ILE A 71 -0.19 -9.18 -6.99
CA ILE A 71 0.20 -9.69 -8.32
C ILE A 71 1.56 -10.38 -8.24
N TRP A 72 2.48 -9.81 -7.46
CA TRP A 72 3.81 -10.35 -7.27
C TRP A 72 4.37 -9.90 -5.92
N LEU A 73 5.14 -10.77 -5.29
CA LEU A 73 5.86 -10.52 -4.05
C LEU A 73 7.19 -11.26 -4.13
N GLU A 74 8.28 -10.54 -3.89
CA GLU A 74 9.61 -11.11 -3.71
C GLU A 74 10.15 -10.67 -2.35
N VAL A 75 10.76 -11.61 -1.65
CA VAL A 75 11.38 -11.41 -0.34
C VAL A 75 12.80 -11.93 -0.44
N LEU A 76 13.77 -11.09 -0.06
CA LEU A 76 15.18 -11.43 -0.03
C LEU A 76 15.84 -10.83 1.20
N GLY A 77 16.16 -11.69 2.17
CA GLY A 77 16.67 -11.26 3.47
C GLY A 77 15.68 -10.33 4.17
N GLU A 78 16.17 -9.15 4.57
CA GLU A 78 15.39 -8.12 5.27
C GLU A 78 14.77 -7.08 4.33
N GLN A 79 14.58 -7.44 3.05
CA GLN A 79 13.99 -6.59 2.03
C GLN A 79 12.90 -7.33 1.27
N ALA A 80 11.90 -6.58 0.79
CA ALA A 80 10.89 -7.13 -0.11
C ALA A 80 10.35 -6.09 -1.08
N MET A 81 9.80 -6.57 -2.19
CA MET A 81 9.06 -5.75 -3.14
C MET A 81 7.75 -6.44 -3.49
N ALA A 82 6.67 -5.67 -3.56
CA ALA A 82 5.36 -6.15 -3.99
C ALA A 82 4.80 -5.31 -5.12
N LYS A 83 4.18 -5.97 -6.09
CA LYS A 83 3.28 -5.36 -7.07
C LYS A 83 1.86 -5.74 -6.71
N VAL A 84 1.00 -4.75 -6.49
CA VAL A 84 -0.37 -4.99 -6.04
C VAL A 84 -1.40 -4.23 -6.88
N ASN A 85 -2.54 -4.86 -7.07
CA ASN A 85 -3.71 -4.35 -7.76
C ASN A 85 -4.61 -3.61 -6.77
N CYS A 86 -4.91 -2.35 -7.03
CA CYS A 86 -5.69 -1.47 -6.17
C CYS A 86 -6.78 -0.76 -6.98
N PRO A 87 -7.90 -1.43 -7.28
CA PRO A 87 -9.01 -0.79 -7.98
C PRO A 87 -9.73 0.14 -7.00
N LEU A 88 -9.83 1.42 -7.38
CA LEU A 88 -10.48 2.46 -6.59
C LEU A 88 -11.59 3.13 -7.43
N PRO A 89 -12.57 3.80 -6.81
CA PRO A 89 -13.66 4.46 -7.54
C PRO A 89 -13.22 5.47 -8.59
N HIS A 90 -12.05 6.09 -8.40
CA HIS A 90 -11.51 7.16 -9.25
C HIS A 90 -10.38 6.68 -10.18
N GLY A 91 -10.14 5.37 -10.27
CA GLY A 91 -9.09 4.83 -11.14
C GLY A 91 -8.65 3.43 -10.75
N HIS A 92 -8.10 2.71 -11.72
CA HIS A 92 -7.53 1.38 -11.49
C HIS A 92 -6.03 1.51 -11.29
N PHE A 93 -5.53 1.37 -10.07
CA PHE A 93 -4.11 1.55 -9.78
C PHE A 93 -3.34 0.24 -9.65
N MET A 94 -2.09 0.27 -10.11
CA MET A 94 -1.04 -0.69 -9.77
C MET A 94 -0.04 -0.01 -8.84
N ASP A 95 0.09 -0.51 -7.61
CA ASP A 95 1.07 -0.03 -6.65
C ASP A 95 2.30 -0.94 -6.65
N TYR A 96 3.47 -0.32 -6.56
CA TYR A 96 4.77 -0.95 -6.37
C TYR A 96 5.29 -0.53 -5.00
N LEU A 97 5.30 -1.47 -4.07
CA LEU A 97 5.62 -1.24 -2.66
C LEU A 97 6.99 -1.84 -2.35
N GLY A 98 7.87 -1.03 -1.78
CA GLY A 98 9.16 -1.47 -1.24
C GLY A 98 9.10 -1.57 0.27
N PHE A 99 9.67 -2.65 0.81
CA PHE A 99 9.65 -2.97 2.23
C PHE A 99 11.07 -3.18 2.75
N LEU A 100 11.31 -2.75 3.97
CA LEU A 100 12.49 -3.09 4.77
C LEU A 100 12.05 -3.68 6.11
N LYS A 101 12.82 -4.62 6.62
CA LYS A 101 12.77 -5.09 8.00
C LYS A 101 13.87 -4.42 8.77
N GLU A 102 13.51 -3.56 9.71
CA GLU A 102 14.46 -2.82 10.54
C GLU A 102 14.08 -3.00 12.01
N ALA A 103 15.06 -3.25 12.87
CA ALA A 103 14.83 -3.58 14.28
C ALA A 103 13.78 -4.71 14.50
N GLY A 104 13.72 -5.67 13.56
CA GLY A 104 12.76 -6.78 13.60
C GLY A 104 11.37 -6.48 13.05
N GLU A 105 11.09 -5.25 12.61
CA GLU A 105 9.79 -4.82 12.13
C GLU A 105 9.79 -4.53 10.62
N TRP A 106 8.83 -5.10 9.90
CA TRP A 106 8.61 -4.75 8.49
C TRP A 106 7.79 -3.46 8.35
N ARG A 107 8.23 -2.58 7.46
CA ARG A 107 7.49 -1.35 7.07
C ARG A 107 7.58 -1.12 5.57
N ILE A 108 6.57 -0.45 5.01
CA ILE A 108 6.60 0.09 3.64
C ILE A 108 7.43 1.38 3.67
N VAL A 109 8.56 1.38 2.96
CA VAL A 109 9.50 2.51 2.89
C VAL A 109 9.42 3.27 1.56
N ASN A 110 8.80 2.66 0.55
CA ASN A 110 8.60 3.28 -0.75
C ASN A 110 7.27 2.84 -1.37
N LYS A 111 6.58 3.77 -2.02
CA LYS A 111 5.41 3.45 -2.84
C LYS A 111 5.47 4.21 -4.16
N MET A 112 5.45 3.48 -5.26
CA MET A 112 5.17 4.04 -6.59
C MET A 112 3.81 3.54 -7.05
N TYR A 113 3.12 4.30 -7.88
CA TYR A 113 1.83 3.88 -8.41
C TYR A 113 1.65 4.37 -9.84
N ALA A 114 0.91 3.59 -10.62
CA ALA A 114 0.51 3.92 -11.98
C ALA A 114 -0.96 3.56 -12.17
N GLU A 115 -1.66 4.38 -12.93
CA GLU A 115 -2.99 4.02 -13.40
C GLU A 115 -2.86 2.98 -14.52
N ARG A 116 -3.68 1.94 -14.45
CA ARG A 116 -3.81 0.93 -15.49
C ARG A 116 -4.75 1.50 -16.55
N VAL A 117 -4.14 1.98 -17.63
CA VAL A 117 -4.83 2.24 -18.91
C VAL A 117 -5.31 0.96 -19.55
#